data_AF-A0A846YDI8-F1
#
_entry.id   AF-A0A846YDI8-F1
#
_cell.length_a   1.000
_cell.length_b   1.000
_cell.length_c   1.000
_cell.angle_alpha   90.00
_cell.angle_beta   90.00
_cell.angle_gamma   90.00
#
_symmetry.space_group_name_H-M   'P 1'
#
loop_
_entity.id
_entity.type
_entity.pdbx_description
1 polymer ?
#
loop_
_entity_poly.entity_id
_entity_poly.type
_entity_poly.pdbx_seq_one_letter_code
_entity_poly.pdbx_strand_id
1 'polypeptide(L)'
;MTVVDDIRGIDSLVVASPTAGERERILGEWATGVEPYDLSPLVTVIRHGHMVPGTRVAARCGGDVVTYGELFGRRDGIEGVRGSSALPTPTGFAALLAEFVTASRVGVGRFGCSGLLLGADALAVAVADRRGVAADRRLRRVDPAMRPADVRLLALPWGDPQNTADLLAAWSSGATVVVPTEAQRRDPAALAALIESHAVSQIVAEAELPIRLAERGLDRLPTVARWDLVGTTGGCALPEAVRRLSPDAVATIAYHAAAYLGAVARGPLAATAWTRPVPGAKVLLLDEGRLVPPGVVGDVHVGGRALGAEFAGGLERERFVGDPYEPGARLFRTGHRGWWTSEGRLIIES
;
A
#
# COMPACT_ATOMS: atom_id res chain seq x y z
N MET A 1 7.58 54.06 35.18
CA MET A 1 8.50 54.10 34.03
C MET A 1 9.19 52.76 33.98
N THR A 2 9.01 52.03 32.85
CA THR A 2 9.77 50.86 32.35
C THR A 2 9.96 49.63 33.25
N VAL A 3 9.38 48.48 32.87
CA VAL A 3 10.04 47.37 32.13
C VAL A 3 8.94 46.41 31.65
N VAL A 4 8.37 46.66 30.47
CA VAL A 4 7.61 45.67 29.67
C VAL A 4 7.88 46.05 28.22
N ASP A 5 8.78 45.30 27.56
CA ASP A 5 8.89 45.11 26.11
C ASP A 5 10.31 44.62 25.77
N ASP A 6 10.56 43.32 25.88
CA ASP A 6 11.71 42.71 25.15
C ASP A 6 11.59 41.18 24.96
N ILE A 7 10.42 40.69 24.52
CA ILE A 7 10.28 39.29 24.06
C ILE A 7 9.43 39.26 22.78
N ARG A 8 9.89 39.95 21.73
CA ARG A 8 9.43 39.74 20.35
C ARG A 8 10.65 39.68 19.44
N GLY A 9 11.33 38.54 19.46
CA GLY A 9 12.52 38.31 18.67
C GLY A 9 12.90 36.83 18.62
N ILE A 10 11.93 35.95 18.39
CA ILE A 10 12.22 34.67 17.76
C ILE A 10 11.84 34.89 16.31
N ASP A 11 12.82 35.29 15.50
CA ASP A 11 12.71 35.23 14.06
C ASP A 11 12.16 33.85 13.70
N SER A 12 11.00 33.85 13.04
CA SER A 12 10.56 32.72 12.23
C SER A 12 11.76 32.32 11.37
N LEU A 13 12.39 31.19 11.68
CA LEU A 13 13.43 30.61 10.84
C LEU A 13 12.79 30.41 9.45
N VAL A 14 13.02 31.36 8.55
CA VAL A 14 12.54 31.28 7.18
C VAL A 14 13.15 30.01 6.62
N VAL A 15 12.33 29.00 6.38
CA VAL A 15 12.76 27.78 5.71
C VAL A 15 13.36 28.22 4.37
N ALA A 16 14.66 28.00 4.21
CA ALA A 16 15.37 28.37 2.99
C ALA A 16 14.64 27.73 1.80
N SER A 17 14.44 28.46 0.70
CA SER A 17 13.85 27.87 -0.50
C SER A 17 14.90 27.03 -1.25
N PRO A 18 14.51 25.94 -1.93
CA PRO A 18 15.43 25.17 -2.74
C PRO A 18 16.01 26.02 -3.87
N THR A 19 17.27 25.76 -4.22
CA THR A 19 17.90 26.32 -5.42
C THR A 19 17.13 25.89 -6.68
N ALA A 20 17.34 26.58 -7.81
CA ALA A 20 16.68 26.24 -9.06
C ALA A 20 16.91 24.76 -9.49
N GLY A 21 18.14 24.27 -9.36
CA GLY A 21 18.49 22.89 -9.70
C GLY A 21 17.98 21.85 -8.68
N GLU A 22 17.77 22.23 -7.42
CA GLU A 22 17.06 21.37 -6.46
C GLU A 22 15.57 21.33 -6.75
N ARG A 23 14.96 22.48 -7.08
CA ARG A 23 13.55 22.56 -7.45
C ARG A 23 13.22 21.69 -8.66
N GLU A 24 14.07 21.73 -9.69
CA GLU A 24 13.92 20.89 -10.89
C GLU A 24 13.99 19.40 -10.54
N ARG A 25 14.98 18.99 -9.73
CA ARG A 25 15.12 17.59 -9.29
C ARG A 25 13.95 17.13 -8.42
N ILE A 26 13.49 17.99 -7.49
CA ILE A 26 12.35 17.70 -6.63
C ILE A 26 11.10 17.50 -7.49
N LEU A 27 10.74 18.48 -8.33
CA LEU A 27 9.49 18.41 -9.11
C LEU A 27 9.54 17.41 -10.27
N GLY A 28 10.72 17.02 -10.74
CA GLY A 28 10.91 16.04 -11.79
C GLY A 28 11.09 14.61 -11.26
N GLU A 29 12.30 14.27 -10.84
CA GLU A 29 12.69 12.88 -10.59
C GLU A 29 12.30 12.35 -9.21
N TRP A 30 12.24 13.23 -8.21
CA TRP A 30 12.14 12.78 -6.82
C TRP A 30 10.70 12.70 -6.33
N ALA A 31 9.91 13.75 -6.57
CA ALA A 31 8.53 13.85 -6.11
C ALA A 31 7.58 12.94 -6.88
N THR A 32 7.90 12.58 -8.13
CA THR A 32 6.98 11.88 -9.03
C THR A 32 7.53 10.51 -9.39
N GLY A 33 6.75 9.48 -9.09
CA GLY A 33 7.02 8.16 -9.60
C GLY A 33 6.80 8.13 -11.12
N VAL A 34 7.53 7.25 -11.80
CA VAL A 34 7.44 7.10 -13.26
C VAL A 34 5.98 6.92 -13.68
N GLU A 35 5.55 7.62 -14.73
CA GLU A 35 4.19 7.49 -15.23
C GLU A 35 3.96 6.05 -15.70
N PRO A 36 2.95 5.34 -15.17
CA PRO A 36 2.72 3.96 -15.52
C PRO A 36 2.24 3.85 -16.97
N TYR A 37 3.07 3.23 -17.80
CA TYR A 37 2.74 2.85 -19.18
C TYR A 37 2.19 1.43 -19.24
N ASP A 38 1.32 1.15 -20.22
CA ASP A 38 0.74 -0.18 -20.48
C ASP A 38 -0.09 -0.76 -19.30
N LEU A 39 -0.90 0.09 -18.67
CA LEU A 39 -1.83 -0.34 -17.63
C LEU A 39 -2.93 -1.21 -18.23
N SER A 40 -3.02 -2.45 -17.75
CA SER A 40 -4.16 -3.32 -18.04
C SER A 40 -5.43 -2.72 -17.42
N PRO A 41 -6.50 -2.47 -18.21
CA PRO A 41 -7.79 -2.06 -17.67
C PRO A 41 -8.30 -3.06 -16.63
N LEU A 42 -9.04 -2.59 -15.62
CA LEU A 42 -9.55 -3.46 -14.55
C LEU A 42 -10.34 -4.66 -15.06
N VAL A 43 -11.14 -4.49 -16.11
CA VAL A 43 -11.89 -5.59 -16.73
C VAL A 43 -10.95 -6.72 -17.19
N THR A 44 -9.78 -6.38 -17.73
CA THR A 44 -8.76 -7.34 -18.15
C THR A 44 -8.11 -8.01 -16.94
N VAL A 45 -7.83 -7.25 -15.88
CA VAL A 45 -7.28 -7.76 -14.63
C VAL A 45 -8.24 -8.77 -13.97
N ILE A 46 -9.53 -8.45 -13.90
CA ILE A 46 -10.57 -9.33 -13.35
C ILE A 46 -10.72 -10.58 -14.23
N ARG A 47 -10.69 -10.43 -15.56
CA ARG A 47 -10.75 -11.55 -16.49
C ARG A 47 -9.68 -12.59 -16.22
N HIS A 48 -8.47 -12.18 -15.82
CA HIS A 48 -7.42 -13.15 -15.47
C HIS A 48 -7.81 -14.09 -14.33
N GLY A 49 -8.58 -13.61 -13.35
CA GLY A 49 -9.10 -14.46 -12.28
C GLY A 49 -10.04 -15.55 -12.79
N HIS A 50 -10.88 -15.25 -13.79
CA HIS A 50 -11.75 -16.24 -14.44
C HIS A 50 -10.99 -17.30 -15.26
N MET A 51 -9.73 -17.05 -15.63
CA MET A 51 -8.90 -18.00 -16.38
C MET A 51 -8.15 -18.98 -15.46
N VAL A 52 -8.14 -18.74 -14.14
CA VAL A 52 -7.52 -19.63 -13.17
C VAL A 52 -8.40 -20.89 -13.00
N PRO A 53 -7.81 -22.10 -12.88
CA PRO A 53 -8.58 -23.32 -12.68
C PRO A 53 -9.53 -23.20 -11.48
N GLY A 54 -10.82 -23.46 -11.69
CA GLY A 54 -11.86 -23.22 -10.69
C GLY A 54 -11.68 -24.01 -9.39
N THR A 55 -10.98 -25.15 -9.43
CA THR A 55 -10.65 -25.97 -8.24
C THR A 55 -9.54 -25.40 -7.38
N ARG A 56 -8.80 -24.39 -7.87
CA ARG A 56 -7.72 -23.75 -7.10
C ARG A 56 -8.31 -22.94 -5.95
N VAL A 57 -7.67 -22.98 -4.79
CA VAL A 57 -8.03 -22.13 -3.65
C VAL A 57 -7.66 -20.68 -3.92
N ALA A 58 -8.65 -19.78 -3.86
CA ALA A 58 -8.48 -18.33 -3.99
C ALA A 58 -8.21 -17.67 -2.64
N ALA A 59 -8.93 -18.07 -1.60
CA ALA A 59 -8.80 -17.47 -0.27
C ALA A 59 -8.99 -18.49 0.87
N ARG A 60 -8.35 -18.21 2.00
CA ARG A 60 -8.50 -18.90 3.28
C ARG A 60 -8.64 -17.88 4.39
N CYS A 61 -9.62 -18.04 5.28
CA CYS A 61 -9.75 -17.24 6.49
C CYS A 61 -10.40 -18.07 7.61
N GLY A 62 -9.73 -18.19 8.76
CA GLY A 62 -10.20 -19.09 9.82
C GLY A 62 -10.36 -20.52 9.29
N GLY A 63 -11.56 -21.09 9.45
CA GLY A 63 -11.91 -22.40 8.89
C GLY A 63 -12.44 -22.36 7.45
N ASP A 64 -12.68 -21.18 6.89
CA ASP A 64 -13.29 -21.01 5.58
C ASP A 64 -12.26 -21.13 4.46
N VAL A 65 -12.67 -21.81 3.39
CA VAL A 65 -11.90 -21.98 2.15
C VAL A 65 -12.78 -21.60 0.97
N VAL A 66 -12.26 -20.76 0.09
CA VAL A 66 -12.96 -20.34 -1.13
C VAL A 66 -12.09 -20.66 -2.33
N THR A 67 -12.66 -21.36 -3.30
CA THR A 67 -12.02 -21.66 -4.58
C THR A 67 -12.24 -20.54 -5.60
N TYR A 68 -11.43 -20.52 -6.66
CA TYR A 68 -11.62 -19.60 -7.77
C TYR A 68 -12.96 -19.80 -8.48
N GLY A 69 -13.43 -21.05 -8.59
CA GLY A 69 -14.74 -21.38 -9.16
C GLY A 69 -15.89 -20.81 -8.33
N GLU A 70 -15.78 -20.84 -7.00
CA GLU A 70 -16.77 -20.22 -6.11
C GLU A 70 -16.68 -18.70 -6.11
N LEU A 71 -15.47 -18.14 -6.11
CA LEU A 71 -15.26 -16.70 -6.04
C LEU A 71 -15.66 -15.99 -7.35
N PHE A 72 -15.20 -16.51 -8.50
CA PHE A 72 -15.43 -15.92 -9.82
C PHE A 72 -16.62 -16.54 -10.58
N GLY A 73 -17.15 -17.68 -10.12
CA GLY A 73 -18.34 -18.31 -10.72
C GLY A 73 -19.66 -17.72 -10.24
N ARG A 74 -19.66 -16.89 -9.18
CA ARG A 74 -20.81 -16.11 -8.73
C ARG A 74 -21.13 -15.04 -9.78
N ARG A 75 -21.84 -15.45 -10.83
CA ARG A 75 -22.43 -14.56 -11.83
C ARG A 75 -23.60 -13.84 -11.18
N ASP A 76 -23.48 -12.53 -11.02
CA ASP A 76 -24.61 -11.61 -10.89
C ASP A 76 -25.64 -12.01 -9.80
N GLY A 77 -25.31 -11.70 -8.54
CA GLY A 77 -26.23 -11.95 -7.42
C GLY A 77 -25.95 -11.14 -6.16
N ILE A 78 -25.11 -10.11 -6.24
CA ILE A 78 -24.86 -9.17 -5.15
C ILE A 78 -25.50 -7.82 -5.48
N GLU A 79 -26.72 -7.85 -6.01
CA GLU A 79 -27.60 -6.68 -5.92
C GLU A 79 -28.00 -6.53 -4.45
N GLY A 80 -27.28 -5.69 -3.71
CA GLY A 80 -27.72 -5.26 -2.38
C GLY A 80 -26.72 -5.40 -1.23
N VAL A 81 -25.58 -6.10 -1.38
CA VAL A 81 -24.51 -6.02 -0.37
C VAL A 81 -23.69 -4.76 -0.64
N ARG A 82 -24.26 -3.62 -0.25
CA ARG A 82 -23.50 -2.37 -0.10
C ARG A 82 -22.84 -2.41 1.26
N GLY A 83 -21.50 -2.39 1.29
CA GLY A 83 -20.77 -2.19 2.53
C GLY A 83 -19.42 -2.87 2.51
N SER A 84 -18.39 -2.05 2.41
CA SER A 84 -17.00 -2.39 2.69
C SER A 84 -16.74 -2.83 4.16
N SER A 85 -17.77 -3.21 4.92
CA SER A 85 -17.71 -3.69 6.31
C SER A 85 -17.85 -5.21 6.44
N ALA A 86 -17.97 -5.95 5.34
CA ALA A 86 -18.13 -7.40 5.40
C ALA A 86 -16.85 -8.04 5.93
N LEU A 87 -16.93 -8.78 7.04
CA LEU A 87 -15.83 -9.55 7.63
C LEU A 87 -15.07 -10.39 6.59
N PRO A 88 -13.79 -10.76 6.84
CA PRO A 88 -13.00 -11.60 5.94
C PRO A 88 -13.58 -13.01 5.85
N THR A 89 -14.62 -13.17 5.04
CA THR A 89 -15.47 -14.36 4.93
C THR A 89 -15.71 -14.64 3.45
N PRO A 90 -16.15 -15.85 3.07
CA PRO A 90 -16.54 -16.14 1.69
C PRO A 90 -17.53 -15.13 1.08
N THR A 91 -18.44 -14.60 1.88
CA THR A 91 -19.37 -13.55 1.45
C THR A 91 -18.66 -12.21 1.28
N GLY A 92 -17.79 -11.82 2.22
CA GLY A 92 -17.00 -10.59 2.13
C GLY A 92 -16.06 -10.54 0.93
N PHE A 93 -15.38 -11.65 0.62
CA PHE A 93 -14.53 -11.75 -0.57
C PHE A 93 -15.32 -11.57 -1.87
N ALA A 94 -16.50 -12.19 -1.96
CA ALA A 94 -17.36 -12.06 -3.13
C ALA A 94 -17.94 -10.64 -3.26
N ALA A 95 -18.31 -10.00 -2.15
CA ALA A 95 -18.78 -8.61 -2.14
C ALA A 95 -17.69 -7.66 -2.67
N LEU A 96 -16.44 -7.82 -2.18
CA LEU A 96 -15.32 -7.01 -2.67
C LEU A 96 -15.06 -7.23 -4.17
N LEU A 97 -15.13 -8.48 -4.65
CA LEU A 97 -14.99 -8.75 -6.08
C LEU A 97 -16.12 -8.10 -6.90
N ALA A 98 -17.35 -8.10 -6.39
CA ALA A 98 -18.47 -7.43 -7.05
C ALA A 98 -18.30 -5.89 -7.06
N GLU A 99 -17.70 -5.30 -6.03
CA GLU A 99 -17.32 -3.88 -6.03
C GLU A 99 -16.31 -3.57 -7.13
N PHE A 100 -15.31 -4.43 -7.35
CA PHE A 100 -14.36 -4.29 -8.47
C PHE A 100 -15.04 -4.41 -9.83
N VAL A 101 -15.91 -5.40 -10.01
CA VAL A 101 -16.66 -5.57 -11.27
C VAL A 101 -17.53 -4.35 -11.52
N THR A 102 -18.26 -3.87 -10.52
CA THR A 102 -19.08 -2.66 -10.60
C THR A 102 -18.22 -1.46 -10.98
N ALA A 103 -17.13 -1.20 -10.26
CA ALA A 103 -16.23 -0.08 -10.54
C ALA A 103 -15.64 -0.15 -11.96
N SER A 104 -15.33 -1.34 -12.46
CA SER A 104 -14.85 -1.52 -13.83
C SER A 104 -15.89 -1.19 -14.90
N ARG A 105 -17.19 -1.31 -14.59
CA ARG A 105 -18.31 -0.99 -15.50
C ARG A 105 -18.71 0.48 -15.41
N VAL A 106 -18.79 1.03 -14.20
CA VAL A 106 -19.26 2.41 -13.97
C VAL A 106 -18.14 3.46 -13.94
N GLY A 107 -16.87 3.03 -13.92
CA GLY A 107 -15.69 3.89 -13.92
C GLY A 107 -15.27 4.41 -12.54
N VAL A 108 -16.04 4.14 -11.48
CA VAL A 108 -15.77 4.62 -10.11
C VAL A 108 -16.25 3.60 -9.07
N GLY A 109 -15.54 3.48 -7.94
CA GLY A 109 -15.92 2.63 -6.81
C GLY A 109 -15.58 3.25 -5.47
N ARG A 110 -16.21 2.76 -4.38
CA ARG A 110 -15.84 3.07 -3.01
C ARG A 110 -15.25 1.83 -2.36
N PHE A 111 -14.06 1.97 -1.77
CA PHE A 111 -13.30 0.83 -1.25
C PHE A 111 -12.79 1.07 0.17
N GLY A 112 -12.65 -0.02 0.93
CA GLY A 112 -12.21 0.01 2.33
C GLY A 112 -13.28 0.56 3.29
N CYS A 113 -13.12 0.27 4.59
CA CYS A 113 -14.08 0.70 5.62
C CYS A 113 -14.27 2.22 5.67
N SER A 114 -13.28 2.96 5.16
CA SER A 114 -13.32 4.42 5.02
C SER A 114 -14.12 4.93 3.82
N GLY A 115 -14.53 4.06 2.90
CA GLY A 115 -15.31 4.41 1.72
C GLY A 115 -14.56 5.35 0.76
N LEU A 116 -13.26 5.12 0.58
CA LEU A 116 -12.39 5.89 -0.33
C LEU A 116 -12.93 5.81 -1.76
N LEU A 117 -13.36 6.94 -2.30
CA LEU A 117 -13.95 7.04 -3.64
C LEU A 117 -12.83 7.15 -4.67
N LEU A 118 -12.75 6.21 -5.61
CA LEU A 118 -11.65 6.10 -6.58
C LEU A 118 -12.17 5.80 -7.98
N GLY A 119 -11.52 6.36 -8.98
CA GLY A 119 -11.73 5.97 -10.38
C GLY A 119 -11.19 4.56 -10.66
N ALA A 120 -11.73 3.91 -11.69
CA ALA A 120 -11.27 2.60 -12.14
C ALA A 120 -9.77 2.61 -12.50
N ASP A 121 -9.28 3.70 -13.11
CA ASP A 121 -7.88 3.86 -13.47
C ASP A 121 -6.96 3.97 -12.24
N ALA A 122 -7.42 4.63 -11.18
CA ALA A 122 -6.70 4.74 -9.91
C ALA A 122 -6.46 3.35 -9.30
N LEU A 123 -7.51 2.51 -9.30
CA LEU A 123 -7.41 1.13 -8.85
C LEU A 123 -6.52 0.29 -9.79
N ALA A 124 -6.57 0.49 -11.10
CA ALA A 124 -5.70 -0.22 -12.05
C ALA A 124 -4.22 0.08 -11.79
N VAL A 125 -3.86 1.33 -11.47
CA VAL A 125 -2.50 1.74 -11.09
C VAL A 125 -2.07 1.03 -9.80
N ALA A 126 -2.88 1.10 -8.74
CA ALA A 126 -2.56 0.46 -7.47
C ALA A 126 -2.37 -1.06 -7.63
N VAL A 127 -3.23 -1.71 -8.41
CA VAL A 127 -3.12 -3.15 -8.69
C VAL A 127 -1.90 -3.47 -9.56
N ALA A 128 -1.54 -2.60 -10.51
CA ALA A 128 -0.35 -2.78 -11.33
C ALA A 128 0.94 -2.74 -10.49
N ASP A 129 1.07 -1.79 -9.54
CA ASP A 129 2.18 -1.77 -8.57
C ASP A 129 2.29 -3.11 -7.83
N ARG A 130 1.18 -3.56 -7.22
CA ARG A 130 1.17 -4.81 -6.44
C ARG A 130 1.45 -6.05 -7.29
N ARG A 131 1.01 -6.07 -8.55
CA ARG A 131 1.35 -7.16 -9.50
C ARG A 131 2.83 -7.14 -9.87
N GLY A 132 3.42 -5.97 -10.11
CA GLY A 132 4.84 -5.81 -10.38
C GLY A 132 5.70 -6.29 -9.23
N VAL A 133 5.38 -5.84 -8.01
CA VAL A 133 6.00 -6.26 -6.75
C VAL A 133 5.97 -7.79 -6.60
N ALA A 134 4.82 -8.42 -6.83
CA ALA A 134 4.70 -9.87 -6.71
C ALA A 134 5.42 -10.64 -7.83
N ALA A 135 5.70 -10.00 -8.96
CA ALA A 135 6.38 -10.58 -10.10
C ALA A 135 7.91 -10.43 -10.07
N ASP A 136 8.46 -9.50 -9.28
CA ASP A 136 9.88 -9.12 -9.18
C ASP A 136 10.86 -10.27 -8.79
N ARG A 137 10.35 -11.43 -8.36
CA ARG A 137 11.16 -12.66 -8.14
C ARG A 137 10.89 -13.79 -9.14
N ARG A 138 10.11 -13.56 -10.19
CA ARG A 138 9.70 -14.60 -11.13
C ARG A 138 10.65 -14.64 -12.32
N LEU A 139 11.62 -15.54 -12.26
CA LEU A 139 12.63 -15.76 -13.30
C LEU A 139 12.06 -16.19 -14.68
N ARG A 140 10.76 -16.53 -14.79
CA ARG A 140 10.10 -16.89 -16.06
C ARG A 140 8.64 -16.43 -16.12
N ARG A 141 8.21 -15.90 -17.27
CA ARG A 141 6.80 -15.69 -17.61
C ARG A 141 6.14 -17.05 -17.89
N VAL A 142 5.53 -17.64 -16.88
CA VAL A 142 4.66 -18.83 -17.02
C VAL A 142 3.23 -18.41 -16.74
N ASP A 143 2.26 -18.96 -17.47
CA ASP A 143 0.85 -18.71 -17.24
C ASP A 143 0.50 -18.97 -15.75
N PRO A 144 -0.03 -17.97 -15.02
CA PRO A 144 -0.48 -18.14 -13.65
C PRO A 144 -1.44 -19.32 -13.44
N ALA A 145 -2.23 -19.69 -14.45
CA ALA A 145 -3.15 -20.83 -14.42
C ALA A 145 -2.42 -22.18 -14.35
N MET A 146 -1.18 -22.26 -14.83
CA MET A 146 -0.44 -23.52 -15.02
C MET A 146 0.69 -23.75 -14.01
N ARG A 147 0.88 -22.83 -13.06
CA ARG A 147 1.93 -22.91 -12.02
C ARG A 147 1.37 -23.21 -10.62
N PRO A 148 2.19 -23.72 -9.68
CA PRO A 148 1.86 -23.71 -8.26
C PRO A 148 1.52 -22.29 -7.79
N ALA A 149 0.47 -22.17 -6.97
CA ALA A 149 0.02 -20.86 -6.49
C ALA A 149 1.07 -20.25 -5.54
N ASP A 150 1.40 -18.98 -5.72
CA ASP A 150 2.00 -18.23 -4.62
C ASP A 150 0.96 -18.15 -3.50
N VAL A 151 1.41 -18.30 -2.25
CA VAL A 151 0.54 -18.17 -1.08
C VAL A 151 0.88 -16.85 -0.40
N ARG A 152 -0.06 -15.91 -0.40
CA ARG A 152 0.12 -14.58 0.19
C ARG A 152 -0.63 -14.46 1.49
N LEU A 153 0.07 -14.12 2.57
CA LEU A 153 -0.56 -13.71 3.82
C LEU A 153 -0.77 -12.19 3.82
N LEU A 154 -2.01 -11.76 4.01
CA LEU A 154 -2.35 -10.34 4.21
C LEU A 154 -2.62 -10.10 5.70
N ALA A 155 -1.62 -9.65 6.44
CA ALA A 155 -1.67 -9.43 7.89
C ALA A 155 -1.91 -7.96 8.28
N LEU A 156 -2.44 -7.15 7.36
CA LEU A 156 -2.98 -5.81 7.66
C LEU A 156 -4.42 -5.91 8.18
N PRO A 157 -4.93 -4.91 8.93
CA PRO A 157 -6.32 -4.91 9.40
C PRO A 157 -7.32 -5.12 8.26
N TRP A 158 -8.30 -5.99 8.46
CA TRP A 158 -9.37 -6.13 7.48
C TRP A 158 -10.14 -4.82 7.32
N GLY A 159 -10.44 -4.45 6.07
CA GLY A 159 -11.09 -3.18 5.76
C GLY A 159 -10.13 -1.99 5.62
N ASP A 160 -8.83 -2.19 5.88
CA ASP A 160 -7.80 -1.29 5.37
C ASP A 160 -7.95 -1.22 3.83
N PRO A 161 -8.15 -0.03 3.23
CA PRO A 161 -8.21 0.14 1.78
C PRO A 161 -7.05 -0.53 1.06
N GLN A 162 -5.88 -0.64 1.68
CA GLN A 162 -4.68 -1.21 1.09
C GLN A 162 -4.82 -2.70 0.74
N ASN A 163 -5.55 -3.46 1.56
CA ASN A 163 -5.86 -4.86 1.27
C ASN A 163 -6.63 -5.04 -0.05
N THR A 164 -7.39 -4.02 -0.48
CA THR A 164 -8.18 -4.03 -1.72
C THR A 164 -7.29 -4.27 -2.95
N ALA A 165 -6.23 -3.47 -3.11
CA ALA A 165 -5.34 -3.59 -4.26
C ALA A 165 -4.55 -4.91 -4.21
N ASP A 166 -4.12 -5.32 -3.02
CA ASP A 166 -3.39 -6.58 -2.80
C ASP A 166 -4.23 -7.82 -3.12
N LEU A 167 -5.50 -7.85 -2.70
CA LEU A 167 -6.43 -8.95 -2.98
C LEU A 167 -6.65 -9.11 -4.49
N LEU A 168 -6.97 -8.02 -5.20
CA LEU A 168 -7.18 -8.08 -6.63
C LEU A 168 -5.90 -8.44 -7.41
N ALA A 169 -4.74 -7.92 -6.97
CA ALA A 169 -3.45 -8.29 -7.52
C ALA A 169 -3.10 -9.78 -7.28
N ALA A 170 -3.47 -10.32 -6.11
CA ALA A 170 -3.28 -11.74 -5.81
C ALA A 170 -4.18 -12.60 -6.70
N TRP A 171 -5.47 -12.32 -6.72
CA TRP A 171 -6.44 -13.11 -7.45
C TRP A 171 -6.20 -13.09 -8.96
N SER A 172 -5.90 -11.92 -9.55
CA SER A 172 -5.54 -11.79 -10.96
C SER A 172 -4.24 -12.48 -11.35
N SER A 173 -3.45 -12.94 -10.37
CA SER A 173 -2.19 -13.68 -10.57
C SER A 173 -2.26 -15.15 -10.17
N GLY A 174 -3.47 -15.69 -9.94
CA GLY A 174 -3.67 -17.09 -9.60
C GLY A 174 -3.17 -17.50 -8.21
N ALA A 175 -2.92 -16.53 -7.33
CA ALA A 175 -2.38 -16.76 -5.98
C ALA A 175 -3.48 -17.16 -4.99
N THR A 176 -3.11 -17.93 -3.97
CA THR A 176 -3.96 -18.18 -2.80
C THR A 176 -3.71 -17.10 -1.76
N VAL A 177 -4.76 -16.45 -1.28
CA VAL A 177 -4.67 -15.47 -0.20
C VAL A 177 -5.03 -16.12 1.13
N VAL A 178 -4.18 -15.96 2.13
CA VAL A 178 -4.47 -16.28 3.53
C VAL A 178 -4.76 -14.95 4.24
N VAL A 179 -5.96 -14.81 4.77
CA VAL A 179 -6.37 -13.66 5.59
C VAL A 179 -6.54 -14.16 7.02
N PRO A 180 -5.74 -13.70 7.99
CA PRO A 180 -5.92 -14.07 9.38
C PRO A 180 -7.20 -13.43 9.92
N THR A 181 -7.86 -14.11 10.86
CA THR A 181 -8.86 -13.44 11.70
C THR A 181 -8.20 -12.35 12.54
N GLU A 182 -8.96 -11.40 13.06
CA GLU A 182 -8.39 -10.32 13.88
C GLU A 182 -7.67 -10.84 15.14
N ALA A 183 -8.17 -11.94 15.73
CA ALA A 183 -7.51 -12.61 16.84
C ALA A 183 -6.17 -13.21 16.40
N GLN A 184 -6.14 -13.92 15.27
CA GLN A 184 -4.90 -14.49 14.72
C GLN A 184 -3.90 -13.38 14.35
N ARG A 185 -4.36 -12.28 13.74
CA ARG A 185 -3.50 -11.15 13.33
C ARG A 185 -2.78 -10.49 14.51
N ARG A 186 -3.41 -10.43 15.68
CA ARG A 186 -2.82 -9.86 16.89
C ARG A 186 -1.87 -10.82 17.60
N ASP A 187 -1.93 -12.11 17.32
CA ASP A 187 -1.10 -13.14 17.94
C ASP A 187 0.04 -13.60 17.00
N PRO A 188 1.31 -13.26 17.28
CA PRO A 188 2.44 -13.70 16.47
C PRO A 188 2.57 -15.22 16.37
N ALA A 189 2.17 -15.98 17.40
CA ALA A 189 2.24 -17.44 17.37
C ALA A 189 1.21 -18.02 16.39
N ALA A 190 -0.02 -17.50 16.41
CA ALA A 190 -1.05 -17.86 15.45
C ALA A 190 -0.65 -17.49 14.01
N LEU A 191 -0.03 -16.33 13.79
CA LEU A 191 0.49 -15.94 12.47
C LEU A 191 1.60 -16.89 12.00
N ALA A 192 2.53 -17.27 12.87
CA ALA A 192 3.58 -18.23 12.52
C ALA A 192 3.00 -19.59 12.13
N ALA A 193 2.03 -20.09 12.88
CA ALA A 193 1.32 -21.32 12.56
C ALA A 193 0.58 -21.24 11.20
N LEU A 194 -0.02 -20.08 10.87
CA LEU A 194 -0.63 -19.86 9.55
C LEU A 194 0.42 -19.85 8.43
N ILE A 195 1.57 -19.22 8.65
CA ILE A 195 2.68 -19.17 7.68
C ILE A 195 3.18 -20.58 7.37
N GLU A 196 3.41 -21.39 8.41
CA GLU A 196 3.89 -22.76 8.28
C GLU A 196 2.85 -23.67 7.62
N SER A 197 1.62 -23.71 8.16
CA SER A 197 0.56 -24.60 7.67
C SER A 197 0.16 -24.38 6.22
N HIS A 198 0.31 -23.16 5.70
CA HIS A 198 -0.05 -22.82 4.33
C HIS A 198 1.16 -22.63 3.42
N ALA A 199 2.39 -22.86 3.90
CA ALA A 199 3.62 -22.61 3.19
C ALA A 199 3.64 -21.21 2.54
N VAL A 200 3.31 -20.18 3.33
CA VAL A 200 3.21 -18.79 2.87
C VAL A 200 4.53 -18.38 2.23
N SER A 201 4.46 -17.84 1.00
CA SER A 201 5.61 -17.40 0.23
C SER A 201 5.79 -15.89 0.18
N GLN A 202 4.74 -15.13 0.44
CA GLN A 202 4.77 -13.67 0.46
C GLN A 202 3.94 -13.15 1.64
N ILE A 203 4.45 -12.18 2.38
CA ILE A 203 3.76 -11.56 3.51
C ILE A 203 3.59 -10.06 3.25
N VAL A 204 2.37 -9.57 3.40
CA VAL A 204 2.05 -8.13 3.50
C VAL A 204 1.64 -7.85 4.94
N ALA A 205 2.34 -6.94 5.62
CA ALA A 205 2.12 -6.69 7.05
C ALA A 205 2.65 -5.33 7.49
N GLU A 206 2.29 -4.92 8.71
CA GLU A 206 2.95 -3.80 9.39
C GLU A 206 4.42 -4.13 9.68
N ALA A 207 5.26 -3.09 9.67
CA ALA A 207 6.71 -3.17 9.86
C ALA A 207 7.11 -3.77 11.21
N GLU A 208 6.25 -3.73 12.23
CA GLU A 208 6.53 -4.32 13.55
C GLU A 208 6.39 -5.85 13.56
N LEU A 209 5.70 -6.46 12.59
CA LEU A 209 5.41 -7.89 12.61
C LEU A 209 6.69 -8.76 12.66
N PRO A 210 7.70 -8.56 11.81
CA PRO A 210 8.94 -9.36 11.87
C PRO A 210 9.63 -9.27 13.22
N ILE A 211 9.67 -8.07 13.83
CA ILE A 211 10.27 -7.84 15.15
C ILE A 211 9.53 -8.68 16.19
N ARG A 212 8.19 -8.59 16.23
CA ARG A 212 7.35 -9.33 17.18
C ARG A 212 7.47 -10.85 17.01
N LEU A 213 7.64 -11.34 15.78
CA LEU A 213 7.89 -12.76 15.52
C LEU A 213 9.26 -13.18 16.07
N ALA A 214 10.31 -12.40 15.83
CA ALA A 214 11.66 -12.68 16.32
C ALA A 214 11.76 -12.62 17.86
N GLU A 215 11.11 -11.66 18.51
CA GLU A 215 11.04 -11.52 19.97
C GLU A 215 10.34 -12.70 20.66
N ARG A 216 9.42 -13.36 19.94
CA ARG A 216 8.76 -14.60 20.40
C ARG A 216 9.64 -15.85 20.24
N GLY A 217 10.86 -15.71 19.74
CA GLY A 217 11.80 -16.82 19.55
C GLY A 217 11.55 -17.61 18.26
N LEU A 218 10.81 -17.07 17.29
CA LEU A 218 10.76 -17.68 15.96
C LEU A 218 12.08 -17.42 15.24
N ASP A 219 12.74 -18.50 14.85
CA ASP A 219 14.07 -18.43 14.27
C ASP A 219 14.07 -18.45 12.74
N ARG A 220 13.11 -19.14 12.10
CA ARG A 220 13.10 -19.30 10.63
C ARG A 220 11.69 -19.46 10.06
N LEU A 221 11.46 -18.85 8.91
CA LEU A 221 10.29 -18.96 8.05
C LEU A 221 10.76 -19.28 6.62
N PRO A 222 11.11 -20.55 6.33
CA PRO A 222 11.86 -20.93 5.13
C PRO A 222 11.06 -20.82 3.82
N THR A 223 9.73 -20.85 3.89
CA THR A 223 8.86 -20.70 2.71
C THR A 223 8.71 -19.24 2.28
N VAL A 224 8.94 -18.30 3.20
CA VAL A 224 8.72 -16.87 2.95
C VAL A 224 9.86 -16.33 2.09
N ALA A 225 9.54 -16.07 0.83
CA ALA A 225 10.47 -15.50 -0.14
C ALA A 225 10.34 -13.97 -0.24
N ARG A 226 9.29 -13.38 0.32
CA ARG A 226 9.07 -11.93 0.22
C ARG A 226 8.34 -11.33 1.42
N TRP A 227 8.82 -10.17 1.87
CA TRP A 227 8.17 -9.29 2.82
C TRP A 227 7.84 -7.94 2.16
N ASP A 228 6.57 -7.56 2.14
CA ASP A 228 6.12 -6.21 1.79
C ASP A 228 5.58 -5.56 3.04
N LEU A 229 6.44 -4.77 3.69
CA LEU A 229 6.14 -4.17 4.98
C LEU A 229 5.57 -2.76 4.79
N VAL A 230 4.63 -2.39 5.62
CA VAL A 230 4.04 -1.05 5.68
C VAL A 230 4.52 -0.37 6.94
N GLY A 231 4.97 0.88 6.83
CA GLY A 231 5.40 1.65 7.98
C GLY A 231 6.36 2.78 7.64
N THR A 232 6.59 3.64 8.61
CA THR A 232 7.52 4.78 8.53
C THR A 232 8.74 4.61 9.43
N THR A 233 8.72 3.59 10.30
CA THR A 233 9.70 3.37 11.34
C THR A 233 11.03 2.85 10.78
N GLY A 234 12.11 3.60 11.04
CA GLY A 234 13.49 3.14 10.86
C GLY A 234 14.00 2.30 12.04
N GLY A 235 15.24 1.82 11.95
CA GLY A 235 15.97 1.11 12.99
C GLY A 235 16.61 -0.18 12.50
N CYS A 236 17.65 -0.64 13.20
CA CYS A 236 18.36 -1.88 12.85
C CYS A 236 17.54 -3.15 13.16
N ALA A 237 16.62 -3.07 14.13
CA ALA A 237 15.82 -4.20 14.60
C ALA A 237 14.99 -4.84 13.48
N LEU A 238 14.41 -4.03 12.59
CA LEU A 238 13.54 -4.54 11.53
C LEU A 238 14.30 -5.32 10.44
N PRO A 239 15.35 -4.77 9.79
CA PRO A 239 16.19 -5.55 8.87
C PRO A 239 16.81 -6.78 9.52
N GLU A 240 17.18 -6.70 10.81
CA GLU A 240 17.74 -7.83 11.56
C GLU A 240 16.70 -8.94 11.78
N ALA A 241 15.48 -8.59 12.19
CA ALA A 241 14.40 -9.54 12.37
C ALA A 241 14.06 -10.26 11.06
N VAL A 242 13.95 -9.53 9.95
CA VAL A 242 13.70 -10.13 8.63
C VAL A 242 14.85 -11.04 8.20
N ARG A 243 16.11 -10.62 8.39
CA ARG A 243 17.29 -11.44 8.08
C ARG A 243 17.36 -12.71 8.91
N ARG A 244 16.95 -12.67 10.18
CA ARG A 244 16.85 -13.85 11.05
C ARG A 244 15.77 -14.80 10.53
N LEU A 245 14.56 -14.31 10.34
CA LEU A 245 13.40 -15.11 9.94
C LEU A 245 13.54 -15.69 8.53
N SER A 246 13.98 -14.89 7.56
CA SER A 246 13.99 -15.27 6.14
C SER A 246 15.21 -14.66 5.43
N PRO A 247 16.43 -15.19 5.64
CA PRO A 247 17.68 -14.59 5.16
C PRO A 247 17.73 -14.40 3.63
N ASP A 248 17.06 -15.28 2.88
CA ASP A 248 17.02 -15.25 1.42
C ASP A 248 15.82 -14.46 0.86
N ALA A 249 14.99 -13.85 1.72
CA ALA A 249 13.81 -13.10 1.27
C ALA A 249 14.18 -11.71 0.73
N VAL A 250 13.41 -11.22 -0.25
CA VAL A 250 13.43 -9.79 -0.59
C VAL A 250 12.45 -9.12 0.34
N ALA A 251 12.87 -8.01 0.92
CA ALA A 251 12.02 -7.21 1.79
C ALA A 251 11.97 -5.77 1.29
N THR A 252 10.77 -5.21 1.25
CA THR A 252 10.53 -3.80 0.96
C THR A 252 9.76 -3.17 2.10
N ILE A 253 9.92 -1.85 2.25
CA ILE A 253 9.07 -1.03 3.10
C ILE A 253 8.30 -0.04 2.23
N ALA A 254 7.04 0.18 2.56
CA ALA A 254 6.13 1.06 1.85
C ALA A 254 5.52 2.10 2.79
N TYR A 255 5.51 3.35 2.31
CA TYR A 255 4.78 4.44 2.92
C TYR A 255 3.38 4.53 2.33
N HIS A 256 2.37 4.48 3.19
CA HIS A 256 0.95 4.55 2.85
C HIS A 256 0.35 5.86 3.37
N ALA A 257 -0.71 6.34 2.71
CA ALA A 257 -1.48 7.50 3.16
C ALA A 257 -2.98 7.21 3.06
N ALA A 258 -3.78 7.75 3.99
CA ALA A 258 -5.21 7.42 4.11
C ALA A 258 -6.03 7.68 2.84
N ALA A 259 -5.68 8.73 2.07
CA ALA A 259 -6.37 9.13 0.85
C ALA A 259 -5.77 8.55 -0.44
N TYR A 260 -4.79 7.65 -0.36
CA TYR A 260 -4.09 7.10 -1.52
C TYR A 260 -4.17 5.57 -1.50
N LEU A 261 -4.69 4.98 -2.57
CA LEU A 261 -4.79 3.52 -2.68
C LEU A 261 -3.47 2.91 -3.13
N GLY A 262 -2.99 1.91 -2.40
CA GLY A 262 -1.68 1.32 -2.56
C GLY A 262 -0.59 2.10 -1.79
N ALA A 263 0.65 1.70 -2.04
CA ALA A 263 1.80 2.45 -1.57
C ALA A 263 1.88 3.79 -2.28
N VAL A 264 2.20 4.85 -1.54
CA VAL A 264 2.59 6.14 -2.11
C VAL A 264 4.06 6.08 -2.54
N ALA A 265 4.89 5.51 -1.66
CA ALA A 265 6.32 5.35 -1.89
C ALA A 265 6.78 3.98 -1.40
N ARG A 266 7.81 3.41 -2.04
CA ARG A 266 8.39 2.11 -1.70
C ARG A 266 9.91 2.19 -1.76
N GLY A 267 10.57 1.43 -0.89
CA GLY A 267 12.02 1.29 -0.88
C GLY A 267 12.45 -0.10 -0.44
N PRO A 268 13.73 -0.44 -0.61
CA PRO A 268 14.29 -1.64 -0.01
C PRO A 268 14.20 -1.56 1.52
N LEU A 269 14.10 -2.70 2.18
CA LEU A 269 14.16 -2.72 3.64
C LEU A 269 15.56 -2.28 4.10
N ALA A 270 15.63 -1.14 4.78
CA ALA A 270 16.87 -0.56 5.28
C ALA A 270 16.63 0.09 6.65
N ALA A 271 17.69 0.26 7.44
CA ALA A 271 17.58 0.86 8.77
C ALA A 271 17.05 2.31 8.74
N THR A 272 17.18 3.04 7.63
CA THR A 272 16.63 4.40 7.52
C THR A 272 15.21 4.44 6.97
N ALA A 273 14.61 3.29 6.64
CA ALA A 273 13.26 3.17 6.06
C ALA A 273 13.01 4.09 4.83
N TRP A 274 14.06 4.40 4.06
CA TRP A 274 13.93 5.35 2.96
C TRP A 274 13.11 4.76 1.81
N THR A 275 12.36 5.60 1.12
CA THR A 275 11.48 5.20 0.01
C THR A 275 11.59 6.15 -1.19
N ARG A 276 10.99 5.76 -2.32
CA ARG A 276 10.72 6.64 -3.48
C ARG A 276 9.28 6.48 -3.95
N PRO A 277 8.66 7.53 -4.50
CA PRO A 277 7.29 7.43 -5.02
C PRO A 277 7.13 6.26 -6.00
N VAL A 278 6.07 5.48 -5.83
CA VAL A 278 5.75 4.38 -6.76
C VAL A 278 5.19 4.95 -8.07
N PRO A 279 5.16 4.17 -9.17
CA PRO A 279 4.62 4.65 -10.44
C PRO A 279 3.25 5.32 -10.32
N GLY A 280 3.13 6.53 -10.84
CA GLY A 280 1.90 7.34 -10.81
C GLY A 280 1.62 8.03 -9.47
N ALA A 281 2.45 7.87 -8.45
CA ALA A 281 2.36 8.62 -7.19
C ALA A 281 3.13 9.93 -7.27
N LYS A 282 2.66 10.93 -6.51
CA LYS A 282 3.34 12.20 -6.28
C LYS A 282 3.49 12.46 -4.79
N VAL A 283 4.67 12.92 -4.36
CA VAL A 283 4.96 13.33 -2.98
C VAL A 283 5.64 14.68 -2.99
N LEU A 284 5.03 15.66 -2.33
CA LEU A 284 5.63 16.97 -2.11
C LEU A 284 5.84 17.21 -0.62
N LEU A 285 6.97 17.81 -0.29
CA LEU A 285 7.29 18.27 1.06
C LEU A 285 7.19 19.79 1.05
N LEU A 286 6.19 20.30 1.76
CA LEU A 286 5.81 21.71 1.70
C LEU A 286 5.91 22.37 3.07
N ASP A 287 6.28 23.64 3.08
CA ASP A 287 6.14 24.54 4.22
C ASP A 287 5.38 25.79 3.73
N GLU A 288 4.22 26.06 4.32
CA GLU A 288 3.30 27.12 3.88
C GLU A 288 3.01 27.11 2.35
N GLY A 289 2.93 25.92 1.75
CA GLY A 289 2.70 25.75 0.31
C GLY A 289 3.93 25.96 -0.59
N ARG A 290 5.12 26.12 0.01
CA ARG A 290 6.41 26.23 -0.70
C ARG A 290 7.23 24.95 -0.54
N LEU A 291 7.94 24.50 -1.58
CA LEU A 291 8.87 23.37 -1.48
C LEU A 291 9.95 23.64 -0.43
N VAL A 292 10.28 22.61 0.34
CA VAL A 292 11.45 22.62 1.22
C VAL A 292 12.69 22.02 0.51
N PRO A 293 13.92 22.50 0.80
CA PRO A 293 15.15 21.93 0.27
C PRO A 293 15.41 20.50 0.77
N PRO A 294 16.30 19.76 0.09
CA PRO A 294 16.79 18.49 0.61
C PRO A 294 17.42 18.67 1.99
N GLY A 295 17.15 17.74 2.91
CA GLY A 295 17.59 17.77 4.30
C GLY A 295 16.72 18.61 5.24
N VAL A 296 15.75 19.36 4.71
CA VAL A 296 14.82 20.16 5.50
C VAL A 296 13.49 19.43 5.65
N VAL A 297 12.95 19.43 6.87
CA VAL A 297 11.68 18.81 7.18
C VAL A 297 10.52 19.67 6.68
N GLY A 298 9.59 19.08 5.94
CA GLY A 298 8.36 19.70 5.47
C GLY A 298 7.13 18.79 5.67
N ASP A 299 5.96 19.37 5.50
CA ASP A 299 4.68 18.65 5.56
C ASP A 299 4.49 17.79 4.31
N VAL A 300 4.19 16.51 4.53
CA VAL A 300 4.03 15.51 3.47
C VAL A 300 2.66 15.65 2.82
N HIS A 301 2.67 15.96 1.53
CA HIS A 301 1.51 16.03 0.66
C HIS A 301 1.60 14.95 -0.39
N VAL A 302 0.51 14.22 -0.63
CA VAL A 302 0.48 13.09 -1.58
C VAL A 302 -0.52 13.35 -2.69
N GLY A 303 -0.16 13.01 -3.92
CA GLY A 303 -1.03 13.15 -5.08
C GLY A 303 -0.77 12.05 -6.10
N GLY A 304 -1.24 12.27 -7.32
CA GLY A 304 -1.08 11.32 -8.42
C GLY A 304 -2.29 10.41 -8.62
N ARG A 305 -2.10 9.38 -9.45
CA ARG A 305 -3.19 8.64 -10.10
C ARG A 305 -4.06 7.83 -9.15
N ALA A 306 -3.49 7.30 -8.07
CA ALA A 306 -4.25 6.51 -7.08
C ALA A 306 -4.79 7.34 -5.90
N LEU A 307 -4.78 8.68 -6.02
CA LEU A 307 -5.40 9.58 -5.05
C LEU A 307 -6.93 9.50 -5.12
N GLY A 308 -7.57 9.36 -3.96
CA GLY A 308 -9.02 9.38 -3.83
C GLY A 308 -9.67 10.70 -4.26
N ALA A 309 -10.88 10.61 -4.79
CA ALA A 309 -11.75 11.76 -5.03
C ALA A 309 -12.30 12.32 -3.72
N GLU A 310 -12.73 11.43 -2.82
CA GLU A 310 -13.35 11.73 -1.54
C GLU A 310 -13.08 10.61 -0.52
N PHE A 311 -13.23 10.94 0.76
CA PHE A 311 -13.23 10.02 1.88
C PHE A 311 -14.57 10.15 2.63
N ALA A 312 -15.18 9.05 3.08
CA ALA A 312 -16.50 9.10 3.71
C ALA A 312 -16.49 9.75 5.13
N GLY A 313 -15.30 10.03 5.68
CA GLY A 313 -15.10 10.58 7.03
C GLY A 313 -15.43 12.07 7.22
N GLY A 314 -15.92 12.80 6.21
CA GLY A 314 -16.55 14.13 6.34
C GLY A 314 -15.65 15.33 6.73
N LEU A 315 -14.66 15.14 7.61
CA LEU A 315 -13.78 16.16 8.19
C LEU A 315 -12.46 16.35 7.43
N GLU A 316 -12.25 15.58 6.35
CA GLU A 316 -10.97 15.56 5.63
C GLU A 316 -11.04 16.18 4.22
N ARG A 317 -12.20 16.69 3.78
CA ARG A 317 -12.29 17.40 2.49
C ARG A 317 -11.33 18.58 2.43
N GLU A 318 -11.16 19.29 3.54
CA GLU A 318 -10.22 20.41 3.67
C GLU A 318 -8.74 19.99 3.56
N ARG A 319 -8.44 18.68 3.66
CA ARG A 319 -7.08 18.15 3.44
C ARG A 319 -6.77 17.93 1.97
N PHE A 320 -7.78 17.89 1.10
CA PHE A 320 -7.58 17.88 -0.35
C PHE A 320 -7.36 19.31 -0.84
N VAL A 321 -6.13 19.62 -1.21
CA VAL A 321 -5.69 20.95 -1.65
C VAL A 321 -5.29 20.91 -3.12
N GLY A 322 -5.25 22.08 -3.77
CA GLY A 322 -4.69 22.19 -5.12
C GLY A 322 -3.18 21.98 -5.10
N ASP A 323 -2.64 21.36 -6.14
CA ASP A 323 -1.19 21.29 -6.32
C ASP A 323 -0.65 22.67 -6.76
N PRO A 324 0.21 23.33 -5.96
CA PRO A 324 0.73 24.66 -6.29
C PRO A 324 1.70 24.66 -7.48
N TYR A 325 2.13 23.49 -7.94
CA TYR A 325 3.10 23.32 -9.03
C TYR A 325 2.51 22.63 -10.25
N GLU A 326 1.26 22.18 -10.20
CA GLU A 326 0.58 21.51 -11.31
C GLU A 326 -0.90 21.92 -11.38
N PRO A 327 -1.26 22.88 -12.25
CA PRO A 327 -2.63 23.37 -12.35
C PRO A 327 -3.65 22.26 -12.61
N GLY A 328 -4.72 22.21 -11.81
CA GLY A 328 -5.77 21.21 -11.92
C GLY A 328 -5.49 19.89 -11.21
N ALA A 329 -4.25 19.63 -10.81
CA ALA A 329 -3.91 18.51 -9.94
C ALA A 329 -4.28 18.80 -8.48
N ARG A 330 -4.47 17.73 -7.71
CA ARG A 330 -4.80 17.79 -6.28
C ARG A 330 -3.79 17.01 -5.46
N LEU A 331 -3.61 17.45 -4.23
CA LEU A 331 -2.82 16.80 -3.20
C LEU A 331 -3.68 16.54 -1.98
N PHE A 332 -3.31 15.55 -1.18
CA PHE A 332 -3.84 15.31 0.15
C PHE A 332 -2.77 15.61 1.20
N ARG A 333 -3.10 16.50 2.14
CA ARG A 333 -2.25 16.83 3.30
C ARG A 333 -2.33 15.72 4.34
N THR A 334 -1.27 14.93 4.43
CA THR A 334 -1.25 13.71 5.25
C THR A 334 -1.21 13.99 6.76
N GLY A 335 -0.63 15.12 7.16
CA GLY A 335 -0.30 15.41 8.56
C GLY A 335 1.00 14.76 9.04
N HIS A 336 1.66 13.97 8.20
CA HIS A 336 3.02 13.50 8.44
C HIS A 336 4.04 14.55 8.01
N ARG A 337 5.23 14.48 8.60
CA ARG A 337 6.38 15.29 8.25
C ARG A 337 7.48 14.41 7.67
N GLY A 338 8.36 14.97 6.86
CA GLY A 338 9.45 14.22 6.24
C GLY A 338 10.44 15.13 5.54
N TRP A 339 11.50 14.55 5.00
CA TRP A 339 12.51 15.27 4.22
C TRP A 339 12.98 14.44 3.02
N TRP A 340 13.45 15.14 1.99
CA TRP A 340 14.22 14.53 0.91
C TRP A 340 15.69 14.46 1.32
N THR A 341 16.33 13.32 1.15
CA THR A 341 17.80 13.26 1.19
C THR A 341 18.40 13.92 -0.04
N SER A 342 19.71 14.20 -0.02
CA SER A 342 20.46 14.72 -1.18
C SER A 342 20.41 13.80 -2.42
N GLU A 343 20.01 12.55 -2.24
CA GLU A 343 19.87 11.53 -3.30
C GLU A 343 18.41 11.28 -3.72
N GLY A 344 17.47 12.14 -3.31
CA GLY A 344 16.06 11.98 -3.68
C GLY A 344 15.40 10.76 -3.07
N ARG A 345 15.80 10.41 -1.85
CA ARG A 345 15.13 9.39 -1.04
C ARG A 345 14.22 10.09 -0.04
N LEU A 346 12.97 9.67 0.04
CA LEU A 346 11.98 10.15 1.01
C LEU A 346 12.20 9.46 2.34
N ILE A 347 12.26 10.24 3.42
CA ILE A 347 12.21 9.74 4.80
C ILE A 347 11.05 10.44 5.51
N ILE A 348 10.21 9.65 6.18
CA ILE A 348 9.11 10.14 7.00
C ILE A 348 9.59 10.23 8.45
N GLU A 349 9.28 11.35 9.10
CA GLU A 349 9.56 11.57 10.52
C GLU A 349 8.69 10.62 11.36
N SER A 350 9.34 9.80 12.19
CA SER A 350 8.72 8.82 13.10
C SER A 350 8.37 9.45 14.43
#